data_AF-A0A7M7M7S8-F1
#
_entry.id   AF-A0A7M7M7S8-F1
#
_cell.length_a   1.000
_cell.length_b   1.000
_cell.length_c   1.000
_cell.angle_alpha   90.00
_cell.angle_beta   90.00
_cell.angle_gamma   90.00
#
_symmetry.space_group_name_H-M   'P 1'
#
loop_
_entity.id
_entity.type
_entity.pdbx_description
1 polymer ?
#
loop_
_entity_poly.entity_id
_entity_poly.type
_entity_poly.pdbx_seq_one_letter_code
_entity_poly.pdbx_strand_id
1 'polypeptide(L)'
;MAYLHACSGEGKKSELDLVTLPLTQTSIESSAYLYYKPISSLSDDGDSPLEFLIPSSTDHYTDLAHTMLHLTVQILPASDTPSENLKVGPFHRQTMRIHIEPTYRVETLLNYVAPAMRAHLTSALWSIDTADAMDAAPNLDRNADGANQCLINRHLYCDVFNQPKFLINGVDVRVRLVRSKDTFCLNDWSDNGKFSVHIKKATLIVRRAKISPGILLAHANALAKTTAKYPLRRAEVKSFTLHSGILGDTLDNVILGQLPKRIILGFVKNKAFQFSTL
;
A
#
# COMPACT_ATOMS: atom_id res chain seq x y z
N MET A 1 -13.14 28.40 16.39
CA MET A 1 -12.67 27.27 15.57
C MET A 1 -11.23 26.97 15.93
N ALA A 2 -10.84 25.71 16.12
CA ALA A 2 -9.47 25.35 16.45
C ALA A 2 -8.66 25.14 15.15
N TYR A 3 -7.53 25.83 15.06
CA TYR A 3 -6.57 25.65 13.99
C TYR A 3 -5.82 24.33 14.14
N LEU A 4 -5.44 23.71 13.01
CA LEU A 4 -4.67 22.45 12.99
C LEU A 4 -3.28 22.61 13.62
N HIS A 5 -2.72 23.82 13.58
CA HIS A 5 -1.45 24.20 14.21
C HIS A 5 -1.49 25.71 14.51
N ALA A 6 -0.74 26.19 15.50
CA ALA A 6 -0.64 27.63 15.81
C ALA A 6 -0.17 28.52 14.63
N CYS A 7 0.41 27.90 13.60
CA CYS A 7 0.87 28.56 12.37
C CYS A 7 -0.02 28.27 11.15
N SER A 8 -1.13 27.52 11.29
CA SER A 8 -2.04 27.29 10.16
C SER A 8 -3.01 28.46 10.04
N GLY A 9 -3.12 29.05 8.85
CA GLY A 9 -4.10 30.10 8.56
C GLY A 9 -5.47 29.54 8.13
N GLU A 10 -6.45 30.43 7.98
CA GLU A 10 -7.76 30.08 7.43
C GLU A 10 -7.65 29.76 5.93
N GLY A 11 -8.35 28.72 5.49
CA GLY A 11 -8.40 28.30 4.09
C GLY A 11 -9.82 28.29 3.56
N LYS A 12 -10.01 28.72 2.32
CA LYS A 12 -11.28 28.62 1.58
C LYS A 12 -11.31 27.29 0.81
N LYS A 13 -12.48 26.64 0.74
CA LYS A 13 -12.67 25.45 -0.11
C LYS A 13 -12.49 25.84 -1.58
N SER A 14 -11.78 25.05 -2.37
CA SER A 14 -11.51 25.35 -3.79
C SER A 14 -12.79 25.46 -4.62
N GLU A 15 -13.84 24.70 -4.27
CA GLU A 15 -15.14 24.75 -4.95
C GLU A 15 -15.89 26.07 -4.73
N LEU A 16 -15.50 26.86 -3.73
CA LEU A 16 -16.06 28.19 -3.48
C LEU A 16 -15.32 29.28 -4.28
N ASP A 17 -14.23 28.94 -4.98
CA ASP A 17 -13.43 29.88 -5.75
C ASP A 17 -13.85 29.87 -7.22
N LEU A 18 -15.01 30.47 -7.49
CA LEU A 18 -15.71 30.37 -8.77
C LEU A 18 -15.18 31.32 -9.86
N VAL A 19 -14.36 32.31 -9.49
CA VAL A 19 -14.02 33.45 -10.36
C VAL A 19 -12.55 33.47 -10.74
N THR A 20 -11.69 32.80 -9.98
CA THR A 20 -10.26 32.74 -10.27
C THR A 20 -10.00 31.79 -11.42
N LEU A 21 -9.11 32.23 -12.32
CA LEU A 21 -8.59 31.35 -13.35
C LEU A 21 -7.60 30.35 -12.72
N PRO A 22 -7.61 29.09 -13.17
CA PRO A 22 -6.64 28.11 -12.68
C PRO A 22 -5.22 28.55 -13.01
N LEU A 23 -4.31 28.44 -12.03
CA LEU A 23 -2.90 28.75 -12.22
C LEU A 23 -2.22 27.68 -13.07
N THR A 24 -1.42 28.11 -14.05
CA THR A 24 -0.58 27.20 -14.85
C THR A 24 0.64 26.79 -14.03
N GLN A 25 0.85 25.47 -13.88
CA GLN A 25 2.03 24.97 -13.20
C GLN A 25 3.27 25.08 -14.11
N THR A 26 4.18 25.98 -13.76
CA THR A 26 5.47 26.19 -14.43
C THR A 26 6.67 25.77 -13.59
N SER A 27 6.45 25.43 -12.32
CA SER A 27 7.53 25.17 -11.35
C SER A 27 8.17 23.79 -11.49
N ILE A 28 7.49 22.84 -12.12
CA ILE A 28 8.03 21.51 -12.42
C ILE A 28 8.44 21.52 -13.89
N GLU A 29 9.75 21.46 -14.15
CA GLU A 29 10.29 21.53 -15.51
C GLU A 29 10.14 20.20 -16.25
N SER A 30 10.38 19.09 -15.55
CA SER A 30 10.26 17.74 -16.10
C SER A 30 10.04 16.72 -14.99
N SER A 31 9.54 15.54 -15.35
CA SER A 31 9.46 14.40 -14.43
C SER A 31 9.75 13.09 -15.14
N ALA A 32 10.44 12.17 -14.46
CA ALA A 32 10.79 10.87 -14.99
C ALA A 32 10.58 9.77 -13.94
N TYR A 33 10.25 8.56 -14.41
CA TYR A 33 10.19 7.36 -13.58
C TYR A 33 11.54 6.66 -13.60
N LEU A 34 12.09 6.40 -12.43
CA LEU A 34 13.34 5.67 -12.24
C LEU A 34 13.06 4.29 -11.63
N TYR A 35 13.83 3.31 -12.07
CA TYR A 35 13.68 1.91 -11.69
C TYR A 35 14.81 1.48 -10.76
N TYR A 36 14.47 1.18 -9.51
CA TYR A 36 15.40 0.70 -8.49
C TYR A 36 15.29 -0.81 -8.33
N LYS A 37 16.45 -1.48 -8.34
CA LYS A 37 16.57 -2.90 -8.01
C LYS A 37 16.76 -3.08 -6.50
N PRO A 38 16.38 -4.24 -5.96
CA PRO A 38 16.64 -4.51 -4.56
C PRO A 38 18.14 -4.60 -4.28
N ILE A 39 18.54 -4.20 -3.08
CA ILE A 39 19.93 -4.24 -2.60
C ILE A 39 20.31 -5.67 -2.26
N SER A 40 19.40 -6.38 -1.61
CA SER A 40 19.57 -7.78 -1.22
C SER A 40 19.21 -8.70 -2.39
N SER A 41 19.89 -9.84 -2.47
CA SER A 41 19.47 -10.93 -3.35
C SER A 41 18.06 -11.39 -2.96
N LEU A 42 17.26 -11.70 -3.98
CA LEU A 42 15.97 -12.34 -3.77
C LEU A 42 16.26 -13.73 -3.22
N SER A 43 15.84 -13.99 -1.99
CA SER A 43 15.87 -15.31 -1.39
C SER A 43 14.44 -15.81 -1.23
N ASP A 44 14.30 -17.12 -1.30
CA ASP A 44 13.01 -17.79 -1.15
C ASP A 44 12.59 -17.90 0.32
N ASP A 45 13.55 -17.70 1.23
CA ASP A 45 13.33 -17.69 2.67
C ASP A 45 12.38 -16.56 3.07
N GLY A 46 11.29 -16.91 3.75
CA GLY A 46 10.16 -16.01 4.03
C GLY A 46 10.50 -14.84 4.96
N ASP A 47 11.61 -14.95 5.70
CA ASP A 47 12.04 -13.95 6.67
C ASP A 47 13.01 -12.91 6.08
N SER A 48 13.50 -13.12 4.85
CA SER A 48 14.43 -12.19 4.21
C SER A 48 13.69 -10.97 3.64
N PRO A 49 13.97 -9.75 4.16
CA PRO A 49 13.29 -8.56 3.69
C PRO A 49 13.81 -8.11 2.33
N LEU A 50 12.91 -7.59 1.52
CA LEU A 50 13.23 -6.93 0.27
C LEU A 50 13.55 -5.45 0.53
N GLU A 51 14.81 -5.08 0.36
CA GLU A 51 15.30 -3.72 0.63
C GLU A 51 15.59 -2.95 -0.65
N PHE A 52 15.13 -1.71 -0.72
CA PHE A 52 15.43 -0.76 -1.79
C PHE A 52 16.07 0.50 -1.21
N LEU A 53 17.07 1.02 -1.93
CA LEU A 53 17.66 2.33 -1.65
C LEU A 53 17.32 3.29 -2.79
N ILE A 54 16.59 4.34 -2.45
CA ILE A 54 16.37 5.50 -3.31
C ILE A 54 17.42 6.54 -2.88
N PRO A 55 18.50 6.73 -3.63
CA PRO A 55 19.55 7.66 -3.26
C PRO A 55 19.04 9.10 -3.33
N SER A 56 19.59 9.98 -2.52
CA SER A 56 19.36 11.41 -2.63
C SER A 56 19.77 11.90 -4.02
N SER A 57 19.01 12.85 -4.55
CA SER A 57 19.43 13.64 -5.70
C SER A 57 19.62 15.06 -5.24
N THR A 58 20.56 15.78 -5.86
CA THR A 58 20.78 17.21 -5.65
C THR A 58 19.73 18.05 -6.37
N ASP A 59 19.27 17.60 -7.54
CA ASP A 59 18.51 18.45 -8.47
C ASP A 59 17.03 18.07 -8.56
N HIS A 60 16.69 16.85 -8.12
CA HIS A 60 15.36 16.29 -8.26
C HIS A 60 14.69 16.11 -6.91
N TYR A 61 13.42 16.49 -6.86
CA TYR A 61 12.53 16.13 -5.77
C TYR A 61 11.93 14.75 -6.03
N THR A 62 11.61 14.05 -4.96
CA THR A 62 11.12 12.66 -5.02
C THR A 62 9.63 12.63 -4.74
N ASP A 63 8.85 12.05 -5.66
CA ASP A 63 7.41 11.90 -5.53
C ASP A 63 7.10 10.52 -4.94
N LEU A 64 6.88 10.48 -3.63
CA LEU A 64 6.56 9.23 -2.93
C LEU A 64 5.15 8.74 -3.28
N ALA A 65 4.19 9.64 -3.55
CA ALA A 65 2.81 9.28 -3.86
C ALA A 65 2.66 8.42 -5.11
N HIS A 66 3.51 8.66 -6.11
CA HIS A 66 3.50 7.90 -7.35
C HIS A 66 4.57 6.79 -7.37
N THR A 67 4.99 6.29 -6.20
CA THR A 67 5.90 5.15 -6.12
C THR A 67 5.15 3.84 -6.30
N MET A 68 5.58 3.03 -7.27
CA MET A 68 5.01 1.73 -7.59
C MET A 68 6.01 0.60 -7.34
N LEU A 69 5.52 -0.53 -6.86
CA LEU A 69 6.24 -1.79 -6.76
C LEU A 69 5.81 -2.72 -7.90
N HIS A 70 6.79 -3.20 -8.65
CA HIS A 70 6.65 -4.20 -9.71
C HIS A 70 7.28 -5.51 -9.25
N LEU A 71 6.46 -6.54 -9.05
CA LEU A 71 6.92 -7.89 -8.68
C LEU A 71 6.52 -8.91 -9.75
N THR A 72 7.43 -9.84 -10.04
CA THR A 72 7.13 -11.08 -10.75
C THR A 72 7.26 -12.22 -9.76
N VAL A 73 6.16 -12.92 -9.53
CA VAL A 73 6.05 -13.97 -8.51
C VAL A 73 5.72 -15.29 -9.20
N GLN A 74 6.35 -16.37 -8.80
CA GLN A 74 6.05 -17.73 -9.24
C GLN A 74 5.47 -18.53 -8.08
N ILE A 75 4.41 -19.31 -8.36
CA ILE A 75 3.83 -20.24 -7.38
C ILE A 75 4.29 -21.65 -7.73
N LEU A 76 4.87 -22.35 -6.76
CA LEU A 76 5.34 -23.74 -6.91
C LEU A 76 4.65 -24.64 -5.88
N PRO A 77 4.26 -25.88 -6.23
CA PRO A 77 3.91 -26.90 -5.25
C PRO A 77 5.17 -27.40 -4.52
N ALA A 78 5.01 -27.98 -3.33
CA ALA A 78 6.11 -28.50 -2.50
C ALA A 78 6.97 -29.59 -3.16
N SER A 79 6.56 -30.14 -4.32
CA SER A 79 7.36 -31.06 -5.12
C SER A 79 8.36 -30.39 -6.07
N ASP A 80 8.47 -29.04 -6.05
CA ASP A 80 9.28 -28.19 -6.95
C ASP A 80 8.99 -28.35 -8.46
N THR A 81 8.05 -29.23 -8.82
CA THR A 81 7.61 -29.47 -10.20
C THR A 81 6.38 -28.61 -10.51
N PRO A 82 6.41 -27.74 -11.54
CA PRO A 82 5.24 -26.98 -11.95
C PRO A 82 4.12 -27.95 -12.35
N SER A 83 3.01 -27.97 -11.62
CA SER A 83 1.81 -28.68 -12.07
C SER A 83 1.02 -27.79 -13.04
N GLU A 84 0.42 -28.38 -14.06
CA GLU A 84 -0.35 -27.65 -15.09
C GLU A 84 -1.77 -27.29 -14.63
N ASN A 85 -2.22 -27.85 -13.49
CA ASN A 85 -3.58 -27.69 -12.96
C ASN A 85 -3.55 -27.26 -11.48
N LEU A 86 -2.92 -26.13 -11.14
CA LEU A 86 -3.04 -25.57 -9.79
C LEU A 86 -4.42 -24.94 -9.60
N LYS A 87 -5.25 -25.56 -8.74
CA LYS A 87 -6.39 -24.90 -8.10
C LYS A 87 -5.93 -23.95 -6.99
N VAL A 88 -4.96 -23.07 -7.31
CA VAL A 88 -4.35 -22.14 -6.37
C VAL A 88 -4.34 -20.75 -6.97
N GLY A 89 -4.96 -19.85 -6.24
CA GLY A 89 -5.00 -18.43 -6.54
C GLY A 89 -4.06 -17.69 -5.59
N PRO A 90 -3.35 -16.65 -6.05
CA PRO A 90 -2.73 -15.72 -5.13
C PRO A 90 -3.80 -15.21 -4.17
N PHE A 91 -3.56 -15.33 -2.86
CA PHE A 91 -4.49 -14.81 -1.88
C PHE A 91 -4.54 -13.31 -2.00
N HIS A 92 -5.76 -12.80 -1.90
CA HIS A 92 -6.10 -11.38 -1.89
C HIS A 92 -5.34 -10.59 -0.79
N ARG A 93 -4.73 -11.27 0.20
CA ARG A 93 -4.19 -10.65 1.43
C ARG A 93 -2.67 -10.79 1.48
N GLN A 94 -1.99 -9.65 1.29
CA GLN A 94 -0.62 -9.33 1.73
C GLN A 94 0.48 -10.34 1.34
N THR A 95 0.79 -10.46 0.06
CA THR A 95 2.02 -11.17 -0.39
C THR A 95 3.30 -10.55 0.19
N MET A 96 3.25 -9.27 0.61
CA MET A 96 4.29 -8.60 1.37
C MET A 96 3.67 -7.98 2.62
N ARG A 97 4.24 -8.23 3.81
CA ARG A 97 4.12 -7.40 5.03
C ARG A 97 4.81 -6.04 4.80
N ILE A 98 4.32 -5.28 3.82
CA ILE A 98 4.00 -3.90 4.15
C ILE A 98 2.81 -4.07 5.11
N HIS A 99 2.81 -3.40 6.26
CA HIS A 99 1.56 -3.22 7.01
C HIS A 99 0.60 -2.47 6.08
N ILE A 100 -0.05 -3.19 5.15
CA ILE A 100 -1.16 -2.67 4.38
C ILE A 100 -2.32 -2.77 5.36
N GLU A 101 -2.36 -1.77 6.23
CA GLU A 101 -3.36 -1.59 7.28
C GLU A 101 -4.75 -1.91 6.69
N PRO A 102 -5.57 -2.80 7.28
CA PRO A 102 -6.89 -3.18 6.75
C PRO A 102 -7.79 -1.99 6.36
N THR A 103 -7.46 -0.78 6.82
CA THR A 103 -7.92 0.53 6.36
C THR A 103 -7.97 0.69 4.83
N TYR A 104 -6.99 0.20 4.05
CA TYR A 104 -7.02 0.37 2.59
C TYR A 104 -8.20 -0.34 1.93
N ARG A 105 -8.56 -1.55 2.41
CA ARG A 105 -9.70 -2.30 1.86
C ARG A 105 -11.01 -1.60 2.19
N VAL A 106 -11.11 -1.02 3.38
CA VAL A 106 -12.31 -0.29 3.79
C VAL A 106 -12.45 1.01 3.00
N GLU A 107 -11.37 1.75 2.77
CA GLU A 107 -11.42 2.93 1.88
C GLU A 107 -11.82 2.54 0.46
N THR A 108 -11.25 1.48 -0.10
CA THR A 108 -11.65 0.99 -1.43
C THR A 108 -13.12 0.57 -1.44
N LEU A 109 -13.57 -0.15 -0.40
CA LEU A 109 -14.94 -0.63 -0.27
C LEU A 109 -15.96 0.52 -0.16
N LEU A 110 -15.62 1.57 0.58
CA LEU A 110 -16.52 2.69 0.83
C LEU A 110 -16.51 3.74 -0.30
N ASN A 111 -15.37 3.92 -0.99
CA ASN A 111 -15.21 5.00 -1.96
C ASN A 111 -15.43 4.56 -3.41
N TYR A 112 -15.28 3.27 -3.73
CA TYR A 112 -15.47 2.77 -5.10
C TYR A 112 -16.84 2.12 -5.28
N VAL A 113 -17.35 2.22 -6.51
CA VAL A 113 -18.58 1.55 -6.92
C VAL A 113 -18.22 0.17 -7.52
N ALA A 114 -19.13 -0.80 -7.41
CA ALA A 114 -18.96 -2.19 -7.86
C ALA A 114 -18.31 -2.38 -9.26
N PRO A 115 -18.54 -1.52 -10.27
CA PRO A 115 -17.85 -1.66 -11.57
C PRO A 115 -16.35 -1.35 -11.52
N ALA A 116 -15.93 -0.32 -10.78
CA ALA A 116 -14.52 0.05 -10.66
C ALA A 116 -13.73 -1.00 -9.87
N MET A 117 -14.41 -1.54 -8.86
CA MET A 117 -14.06 -2.69 -8.04
C MET A 117 -13.80 -3.97 -8.86
N ARG A 118 -14.63 -4.26 -9.86
CA ARG A 118 -14.48 -5.44 -10.73
C ARG A 118 -13.46 -5.27 -11.86
N ALA A 119 -12.98 -4.05 -12.12
CA ALA A 119 -12.05 -3.75 -13.22
C ALA A 119 -10.61 -3.55 -12.74
N HIS A 120 -10.16 -2.30 -12.56
CA HIS A 120 -8.76 -1.98 -12.22
C HIS A 120 -8.38 -2.40 -10.79
N LEU A 121 -9.35 -2.57 -9.91
CA LEU A 121 -9.10 -3.09 -8.57
C LEU A 121 -8.84 -4.60 -8.64
N THR A 122 -9.46 -5.36 -9.54
CA THR A 122 -9.14 -6.77 -9.81
C THR A 122 -7.70 -6.99 -10.27
N SER A 123 -7.14 -6.10 -11.10
CA SER A 123 -5.71 -6.18 -11.48
C SER A 123 -4.79 -5.85 -10.30
N ALA A 124 -5.27 -5.05 -9.35
CA ALA A 124 -4.73 -4.95 -8.01
C ALA A 124 -5.31 -6.03 -7.07
N LEU A 125 -5.46 -7.28 -7.55
CA LEU A 125 -5.97 -8.49 -6.84
C LEU A 125 -7.11 -8.21 -5.86
N TRP A 126 -7.92 -7.18 -6.10
CA TRP A 126 -9.00 -6.80 -5.22
C TRP A 126 -10.28 -7.49 -5.72
N SER A 127 -10.99 -8.16 -4.82
CA SER A 127 -12.26 -8.82 -5.09
C SER A 127 -13.18 -8.61 -3.89
N ILE A 128 -14.49 -8.51 -4.14
CA ILE A 128 -15.51 -8.49 -3.10
C ILE A 128 -15.58 -9.89 -2.51
N ASP A 129 -15.30 -10.01 -1.23
CA ASP A 129 -15.52 -11.22 -0.47
C ASP A 129 -17.02 -11.35 -0.21
N THR A 130 -17.68 -12.21 -0.99
CA THR A 130 -19.08 -12.59 -0.77
C THR A 130 -19.06 -13.88 0.04
N ALA A 131 -19.97 -14.03 1.01
CA ALA A 131 -20.03 -15.23 1.85
C ALA A 131 -19.94 -16.50 0.99
N ASP A 132 -19.04 -17.42 1.38
CA ASP A 132 -18.77 -18.69 0.72
C ASP A 132 -18.17 -18.62 -0.72
N ALA A 133 -18.07 -17.43 -1.31
CA ALA A 133 -17.56 -17.25 -2.67
C ALA A 133 -16.02 -17.38 -2.76
N MET A 134 -15.32 -17.19 -1.65
CA MET A 134 -13.87 -17.39 -1.53
C MET A 134 -13.51 -18.80 -1.02
N ASP A 135 -14.49 -19.58 -0.58
CA ASP A 135 -14.32 -20.96 -0.07
C ASP A 135 -14.42 -22.00 -1.20
N ALA A 136 -15.02 -21.63 -2.33
CA ALA A 136 -14.99 -22.42 -3.56
C ALA A 136 -13.79 -22.04 -4.42
N ALA A 137 -13.10 -23.03 -4.99
CA ALA A 137 -12.05 -22.79 -5.98
C ALA A 137 -12.68 -22.01 -7.17
N PRO A 138 -12.17 -20.82 -7.52
CA PRO A 138 -12.61 -20.16 -8.74
C PRO A 138 -12.33 -21.10 -9.92
N ASN A 139 -13.23 -21.10 -10.91
CA ASN A 139 -12.98 -21.71 -12.22
C ASN A 139 -11.86 -20.92 -12.91
N LEU A 140 -10.64 -21.12 -12.44
CA LEU A 140 -9.42 -20.64 -13.05
C LEU A 140 -9.11 -21.59 -14.20
N ASP A 141 -9.84 -21.45 -15.31
CA ASP A 141 -9.32 -21.85 -16.61
C ASP A 141 -8.15 -20.91 -16.94
N ARG A 142 -7.04 -21.09 -16.22
CA ARG A 142 -5.75 -20.57 -16.64
C ARG A 142 -5.31 -21.45 -17.79
N ASN A 143 -5.83 -21.17 -18.98
CA ASN A 143 -5.19 -21.59 -20.22
C ASN A 143 -3.73 -21.14 -20.11
N ALA A 144 -2.87 -22.13 -19.95
CA ALA A 144 -1.51 -21.98 -19.49
C ALA A 144 -0.68 -21.18 -20.50
N ASP A 145 -0.44 -19.90 -20.21
CA ASP A 145 0.77 -19.23 -20.68
C ASP A 145 1.97 -19.77 -19.88
N GLY A 146 2.29 -21.06 -20.08
CA GLY A 146 3.59 -21.74 -19.85
C GLY A 146 4.35 -21.60 -18.53
N ALA A 147 3.94 -20.77 -17.59
CA ALA A 147 4.66 -20.50 -16.36
C ALA A 147 3.66 -20.02 -15.31
N ASN A 148 3.64 -20.66 -14.14
CA ASN A 148 2.86 -20.28 -12.96
C ASN A 148 3.31 -18.92 -12.37
N GLN A 149 3.36 -17.87 -13.20
CA GLN A 149 3.89 -16.56 -12.90
C GLN A 149 2.77 -15.54 -12.83
N CYS A 150 2.78 -14.72 -11.79
CA CYS A 150 1.88 -13.61 -11.58
C CYS A 150 2.69 -12.30 -11.55
N LEU A 151 2.20 -11.29 -12.26
CA LEU A 151 2.74 -9.93 -12.26
C LEU A 151 1.93 -9.06 -11.30
N ILE A 152 2.60 -8.35 -10.42
CA ILE A 152 1.98 -7.46 -9.44
C ILE A 152 2.56 -6.05 -9.63
N ASN A 153 1.71 -5.12 -10.05
CA ASN A 153 2.05 -3.70 -10.22
C ASN A 153 1.17 -2.85 -9.33
N ARG A 154 1.73 -2.23 -8.29
CA ARG A 154 0.93 -1.44 -7.34
C ARG A 154 1.66 -0.29 -6.72
N HIS A 155 0.91 0.73 -6.33
CA HIS A 155 1.41 1.75 -5.41
C HIS A 155 1.73 1.17 -4.03
N LEU A 156 2.73 1.74 -3.38
CA LEU A 156 3.00 1.45 -1.97
C LEU A 156 1.99 2.21 -1.10
N TYR A 157 1.06 1.49 -0.47
CA TYR A 157 0.12 2.08 0.48
C TYR A 157 0.74 2.10 1.88
N CYS A 158 1.23 3.26 2.28
CA CYS A 158 1.77 3.55 3.61
C CYS A 158 1.60 5.05 3.88
N ASP A 159 1.48 5.46 5.14
CA ASP A 159 1.23 6.86 5.54
C ASP A 159 2.15 7.87 4.86
N VAL A 160 3.43 7.53 4.69
CA VAL A 160 4.47 8.37 4.07
C VAL A 160 4.40 8.37 2.54
N PHE A 161 3.85 7.31 1.95
CA PHE A 161 3.62 7.23 0.50
C PHE A 161 2.26 7.83 0.12
N ASN A 162 1.30 7.98 1.04
CA ASN A 162 0.00 8.59 0.74
C ASN A 162 -0.02 10.12 0.85
N GLN A 163 1.09 10.75 1.24
CA GLN A 163 1.19 12.20 1.37
C GLN A 163 1.51 12.85 0.00
N PRO A 164 0.82 13.93 -0.39
CA PRO A 164 0.92 14.51 -1.73
C PRO A 164 2.12 15.45 -1.94
N LYS A 165 2.93 15.73 -0.92
CA LYS A 165 4.07 16.64 -1.03
C LYS A 165 5.30 15.89 -1.55
N PHE A 166 6.08 16.55 -2.40
CA PHE A 166 7.37 15.99 -2.80
C PHE A 166 8.35 15.97 -1.63
N LEU A 167 9.13 14.89 -1.54
CA LEU A 167 10.30 14.85 -0.68
C LEU A 167 11.39 15.73 -1.30
N ILE A 168 11.94 16.65 -0.51
CA ILE A 168 13.00 17.56 -0.94
C ILE A 168 14.27 16.81 -1.36
N ASN A 169 15.11 17.48 -2.14
CA ASN A 169 16.43 17.00 -2.53
C ASN A 169 17.33 16.77 -1.29
N GLY A 170 18.34 15.91 -1.43
CA GLY A 170 19.28 15.61 -0.33
C GLY A 170 18.80 14.60 0.72
N VAL A 171 17.65 13.95 0.53
CA VAL A 171 17.15 12.91 1.45
C VAL A 171 17.21 11.53 0.80
N ASP A 172 17.91 10.60 1.45
CA ASP A 172 17.93 9.18 1.08
C ASP A 172 16.68 8.49 1.64
N VAL A 173 16.05 7.62 0.84
CA VAL A 173 14.90 6.82 1.29
C VAL A 173 15.24 5.34 1.20
N ARG A 174 15.21 4.65 2.34
CA ARG A 174 15.32 3.19 2.41
C ARG A 174 13.94 2.59 2.64
N VAL A 175 13.54 1.69 1.73
CA VAL A 175 12.28 0.97 1.82
C VAL A 175 12.58 -0.49 2.12
N ARG A 176 12.09 -0.99 3.26
CA ARG A 176 12.22 -2.40 3.67
C ARG A 176 10.85 -3.05 3.66
N LEU A 177 10.66 -4.04 2.80
CA LEU A 177 9.42 -4.81 2.69
C LEU A 177 9.66 -6.20 3.27
N VAL A 178 8.90 -6.57 4.29
CA VAL A 178 8.96 -7.93 4.86
C VAL A 178 7.93 -8.79 4.15
N ARG A 179 8.18 -10.08 3.88
CA ARG A 179 7.17 -10.97 3.27
C ARG A 179 6.23 -11.53 4.35
N SER A 180 4.99 -11.81 3.99
CA SER A 180 4.14 -12.65 4.85
C SER A 180 4.50 -14.12 4.62
N LYS A 181 4.19 -14.99 5.59
CA LYS A 181 4.35 -16.44 5.42
C LYS A 181 3.51 -16.93 4.25
N ASP A 182 3.97 -17.96 3.55
CA ASP A 182 3.31 -18.44 2.32
C ASP A 182 1.89 -18.95 2.57
N THR A 183 1.64 -19.51 3.76
CA THR A 183 0.30 -19.88 4.23
C THR A 183 -0.69 -18.72 4.27
N PHE A 184 -0.19 -17.49 4.35
CA PHE A 184 -0.99 -16.27 4.30
C PHE A 184 -1.05 -15.69 2.88
N CYS A 185 -0.08 -16.00 2.01
CA CYS A 185 0.00 -15.42 0.67
C CYS A 185 -0.87 -16.13 -0.36
N LEU A 186 -1.32 -17.37 -0.10
CA LEU A 186 -2.03 -18.23 -1.04
C LEU A 186 -3.33 -18.78 -0.44
N ASN A 187 -4.39 -18.83 -1.25
CA ASN A 187 -5.56 -19.64 -0.94
C ASN A 187 -5.36 -21.01 -1.59
N ASP A 188 -5.20 -22.02 -0.75
CA ASP A 188 -5.17 -23.41 -1.18
C ASP A 188 -6.58 -24.01 -1.09
N TRP A 189 -7.14 -24.35 -2.25
CA TRP A 189 -8.40 -25.10 -2.36
C TRP A 189 -8.18 -26.59 -2.66
N SER A 190 -6.95 -27.09 -2.49
CA SER A 190 -6.62 -28.49 -2.65
C SER A 190 -6.53 -29.20 -1.29
N ASP A 191 -6.83 -30.50 -1.27
CA ASP A 191 -6.89 -31.28 -0.03
C ASP A 191 -5.49 -31.57 0.58
N ASN A 192 -4.38 -31.30 -0.15
CA ASN A 192 -3.02 -31.72 0.23
C ASN A 192 -1.87 -30.79 -0.24
N GLY A 193 -2.15 -29.61 -0.81
CA GLY A 193 -1.13 -28.84 -1.51
C GLY A 193 -0.41 -27.80 -0.64
N LYS A 194 0.77 -28.13 -0.10
CA LYS A 194 1.68 -27.08 0.36
C LYS A 194 2.23 -26.35 -0.88
N PHE A 195 1.92 -25.06 -1.02
CA PHE A 195 2.45 -24.20 -2.08
C PHE A 195 3.39 -23.14 -1.51
N SER A 196 4.44 -22.81 -2.26
CA SER A 196 5.41 -21.77 -1.94
C SER A 196 5.35 -20.63 -2.94
N VAL A 197 5.64 -19.42 -2.45
CA VAL A 197 5.64 -18.19 -3.24
C VAL A 197 7.07 -17.72 -3.46
N HIS A 198 7.52 -17.75 -4.71
CA HIS A 198 8.87 -17.39 -5.10
C HIS A 198 8.89 -16.05 -5.84
N ILE A 199 9.63 -15.06 -5.34
CA ILE A 199 9.77 -13.76 -6.02
C ILE A 199 10.90 -13.87 -7.02
N LYS A 200 10.58 -13.89 -8.31
CA LYS A 200 11.59 -13.96 -9.40
C LYS A 200 12.20 -12.61 -9.72
N LYS A 201 11.41 -11.55 -9.64
CA LYS A 201 11.86 -10.19 -9.96
C LYS A 201 11.16 -9.20 -9.06
N ALA A 202 11.91 -8.21 -8.59
CA ALA A 202 11.36 -7.06 -7.91
C ALA A 202 11.98 -5.78 -8.46
N THR A 203 11.17 -4.73 -8.63
CA THR A 203 11.62 -3.42 -9.06
C THR A 203 10.74 -2.35 -8.44
N LEU A 204 11.36 -1.35 -7.82
CA LEU A 204 10.67 -0.20 -7.28
C LEU A 204 10.76 0.94 -8.29
N ILE A 205 9.60 1.46 -8.70
CA ILE A 205 9.47 2.52 -9.69
C ILE A 205 9.12 3.80 -8.94
N VAL A 206 9.99 4.81 -9.01
CA VAL A 206 9.83 6.06 -8.26
C VAL A 206 9.85 7.22 -9.23
N ARG A 207 8.90 8.15 -9.08
CA ARG A 207 8.86 9.36 -9.89
C ARG A 207 9.76 10.44 -9.28
N ARG A 208 10.64 11.01 -10.11
CA ARG A 208 11.46 12.18 -9.77
C ARG A 208 11.02 13.38 -10.60
N ALA A 209 10.95 14.53 -9.96
CA ALA A 209 10.56 15.79 -10.57
C ALA A 209 11.72 16.79 -10.51
N LYS A 210 12.07 17.37 -11.66
CA LYS A 210 13.01 18.48 -11.74
C LYS A 210 12.26 19.77 -11.44
N ILE A 211 12.70 20.46 -10.41
CA ILE A 211 12.06 21.68 -9.92
C ILE A 211 12.81 22.89 -10.47
N SER A 212 12.06 23.93 -10.84
CA SER A 212 12.64 25.20 -11.30
C SER A 212 13.61 25.80 -10.26
N PRO A 213 14.75 26.39 -10.68
CA PRO A 213 15.75 26.91 -9.76
C PRO A 213 15.24 27.96 -8.76
N GLY A 214 14.28 28.78 -9.17
CA GLY A 214 13.69 29.81 -8.31
C GLY A 214 12.99 29.22 -7.07
N ILE A 215 12.28 28.10 -7.25
CA ILE A 215 11.63 27.40 -6.14
C ILE A 215 12.66 26.68 -5.25
N LEU A 216 13.70 26.09 -5.84
CA LEU A 216 14.78 25.47 -5.07
C LEU A 216 15.47 26.48 -4.14
N LEU A 217 15.77 27.68 -4.65
CA LEU A 217 16.37 28.75 -3.86
C LEU A 217 15.41 29.25 -2.76
N ALA A 218 14.13 29.42 -3.10
CA ALA A 218 13.11 29.81 -2.12
C ALA A 218 12.98 28.78 -0.98
N HIS A 219 12.98 27.48 -1.32
CA HIS A 219 12.97 26.41 -0.33
C HIS A 219 14.25 26.38 0.51
N ALA A 220 15.43 26.55 -0.08
CA ALA A 220 16.69 26.61 0.67
C ALA A 220 16.68 27.76 1.71
N ASN A 221 16.21 28.95 1.31
CA ASN A 221 16.05 30.09 2.21
C ASN A 221 15.00 29.86 3.31
N ALA A 222 13.92 29.16 2.99
CA ALA A 222 12.89 28.79 3.97
C ALA A 222 13.40 27.74 4.97
N LEU A 223 14.18 26.76 4.50
CA LEU A 223 14.78 25.70 5.30
C LEU A 223 15.83 26.22 6.29
N ALA A 224 16.51 27.31 5.95
CA ALA A 224 17.42 28.00 6.87
C ALA A 224 16.69 28.62 8.09
N LYS A 225 15.38 28.91 7.96
CA LYS A 225 14.57 29.54 9.02
C LYS A 225 13.64 28.56 9.73
N THR A 226 13.11 27.59 9.00
CA THR A 226 12.05 26.69 9.47
C THR A 226 12.18 25.31 8.85
N THR A 227 11.72 24.28 9.55
CA THR A 227 11.78 22.90 9.05
C THR A 227 10.66 22.58 8.06
N ALA A 228 10.94 21.68 7.10
CA ALA A 228 9.93 21.14 6.20
C ALA A 228 8.86 20.35 6.98
N LYS A 229 7.58 20.63 6.72
CA LYS A 229 6.45 19.98 7.39
C LYS A 229 5.72 19.04 6.42
N TYR A 230 5.81 17.74 6.70
CA TYR A 230 5.10 16.69 5.98
C TYR A 230 3.90 16.19 6.80
N PRO A 231 2.66 16.52 6.39
CA PRO A 231 1.49 16.05 7.11
C PRO A 231 1.27 14.56 6.83
N LEU A 232 1.38 13.73 7.87
CA LEU A 232 1.08 12.30 7.80
C LEU A 232 -0.33 12.04 8.33
N ARG A 233 -1.09 11.21 7.62
CA ARG A 233 -2.36 10.66 8.12
C ARG A 233 -2.06 9.24 8.56
N ARG A 234 -2.00 9.03 9.88
CA ARG A 234 -1.80 7.69 10.44
C ARG A 234 -3.10 6.92 10.46
N ALA A 235 -3.04 5.69 9.97
CA ALA A 235 -4.08 4.69 10.21
C ALA A 235 -3.57 3.74 11.30
N GLU A 236 -4.35 3.56 12.36
CA GLU A 236 -4.02 2.64 13.45
C GLU A 236 -5.20 1.69 13.64
N VAL A 237 -4.90 0.40 13.73
CA VAL A 237 -5.90 -0.66 13.92
C VAL A 237 -5.74 -1.21 15.32
N LYS A 238 -6.83 -1.13 16.10
CA LYS A 238 -6.92 -1.73 17.43
C LYS A 238 -7.98 -2.82 17.42
N SER A 239 -7.62 -3.99 17.91
CA SER A 239 -8.53 -5.12 18.05
C SER A 239 -8.96 -5.28 19.50
N PHE A 240 -10.25 -5.54 19.68
CA PHE A 240 -10.86 -5.84 20.97
C PHE A 240 -11.72 -7.09 20.82
N THR A 241 -11.71 -7.95 21.83
CA THR A 241 -12.51 -9.16 21.89
C THR A 241 -13.77 -8.90 22.70
N LEU A 242 -14.94 -9.11 22.11
CA LEU A 242 -16.23 -9.02 22.80
C LEU A 242 -16.77 -10.44 23.08
N HIS A 243 -17.29 -10.67 24.28
CA HIS A 243 -17.93 -11.95 24.61
C HIS A 243 -19.33 -12.04 23.99
N SER A 244 -19.75 -13.25 23.63
CA SER A 244 -21.08 -13.52 23.09
C SER A 244 -22.17 -13.18 24.11
N GLY A 245 -23.29 -12.60 23.65
CA GLY A 245 -24.45 -12.28 24.49
C GLY A 245 -24.38 -10.95 25.23
N ILE A 246 -23.31 -10.18 25.05
CA ILE A 246 -23.20 -8.81 25.59
C ILE A 246 -23.99 -7.83 24.71
N LEU A 247 -24.84 -7.01 25.34
CA LEU A 247 -25.59 -5.94 24.67
C LEU A 247 -24.81 -4.61 24.59
N GLY A 248 -23.84 -4.40 25.47
CA GLY A 248 -22.98 -3.22 25.48
C GLY A 248 -21.71 -3.47 26.28
N ASP A 249 -20.60 -2.97 25.76
CA ASP A 249 -19.29 -3.01 26.41
C ASP A 249 -18.66 -1.62 26.29
N THR A 250 -17.94 -1.20 27.32
CA THR A 250 -17.27 0.11 27.37
C THR A 250 -15.78 -0.11 27.27
N LEU A 251 -15.21 0.33 26.15
CA LEU A 251 -13.78 0.25 25.91
C LEU A 251 -13.12 1.57 26.32
N ASP A 252 -12.38 1.53 27.43
CA ASP A 252 -11.62 2.68 27.91
C ASP A 252 -10.28 2.80 27.20
N ASN A 253 -9.79 4.04 27.05
CA ASN A 253 -8.47 4.35 26.50
C ASN A 253 -8.21 3.79 25.09
N VAL A 254 -9.26 3.60 24.28
CA VAL A 254 -9.14 3.15 22.88
C VAL A 254 -8.26 4.09 22.06
N ILE A 255 -8.25 5.39 22.37
CA ILE A 255 -7.41 6.37 21.69
C ILE A 255 -6.47 6.98 22.74
N LEU A 256 -5.16 6.83 22.53
CA LEU A 256 -4.14 7.45 23.35
C LEU A 256 -3.47 8.55 22.51
N GLY A 257 -3.67 9.81 22.89
CA GLY A 257 -3.07 10.95 22.21
C GLY A 257 -3.99 11.62 21.18
N GLN A 258 -3.57 11.67 19.92
CA GLN A 258 -4.28 12.45 18.88
C GLN A 258 -5.61 11.82 18.51
N LEU A 259 -6.68 12.63 18.58
CA LEU A 259 -8.03 12.21 18.23
C LEU A 259 -8.14 11.95 16.71
N PRO A 260 -8.60 10.76 16.28
CA PRO A 260 -8.69 10.43 14.87
C PRO A 260 -9.80 11.23 14.18
N LYS A 261 -9.58 11.57 12.91
CA LYS A 261 -10.60 12.29 12.11
C LYS A 261 -11.78 11.40 11.72
N ARG A 262 -11.57 10.08 11.67
CA ARG A 262 -12.57 9.07 11.30
C ARG A 262 -12.32 7.81 12.11
N ILE A 263 -13.38 7.18 12.58
CA ILE A 263 -13.35 5.89 13.26
C ILE A 263 -14.14 4.92 12.41
N ILE A 264 -13.56 3.76 12.14
CA ILE A 264 -14.20 2.66 11.43
C ILE A 264 -14.25 1.49 12.41
N LEU A 265 -15.45 0.95 12.64
CA LEU A 265 -15.68 -0.20 13.50
C LEU A 265 -16.02 -1.40 12.63
N GLY A 266 -15.32 -2.51 12.84
CA GLY A 266 -15.57 -3.78 12.14
C GLY A 266 -15.74 -4.91 13.13
N PHE A 267 -16.83 -5.66 13.02
CA PHE A 267 -17.08 -6.84 13.83
C PHE A 267 -16.77 -8.09 13.02
N VAL A 268 -15.95 -8.96 13.59
CA VAL A 268 -15.57 -10.23 12.97
C VAL A 268 -15.66 -11.33 14.03
N LYS A 269 -16.17 -12.51 13.64
CA LYS A 269 -16.17 -13.68 14.54
C LYS A 269 -14.72 -14.03 14.91
N ASN A 270 -14.46 -14.34 16.18
CA ASN A 270 -13.09 -14.59 16.66
C ASN A 270 -12.33 -15.66 15.84
N LYS A 271 -13.03 -16.73 15.41
CA LYS A 271 -12.47 -17.78 14.54
C LYS A 271 -11.89 -17.24 13.22
N ALA A 272 -12.46 -16.17 12.66
CA ALA A 272 -12.00 -15.55 11.41
C ALA A 272 -10.92 -14.47 11.63
N PHE A 273 -10.76 -13.96 12.86
CA PHE A 273 -9.76 -12.95 13.21
C PHE A 273 -8.34 -13.54 13.37
N GLN A 274 -8.23 -14.76 13.91
CA GLN A 274 -6.94 -15.41 14.17
C GLN A 274 -6.11 -15.67 12.90
N PHE A 275 -6.76 -15.86 11.75
CA PHE A 275 -6.07 -16.04 10.47
C PHE A 275 -5.46 -14.74 9.91
N SER A 276 -5.71 -13.57 10.52
CA SER A 276 -5.24 -12.28 9.99
C SER A 276 -4.14 -11.58 10.79
N THR A 277 -3.72 -12.12 11.93
CA THR A 277 -2.86 -11.39 12.88
C THR A 277 -1.62 -12.13 13.41
N LEU A 278 -1.22 -13.26 12.82
CA LEU A 278 0.01 -13.97 13.19
C LEU A 278 1.06 -13.95 12.07
#